data_AF-C6C389-F1
#
_entry.id   AF-C6C389-F1
#
_cell.length_a   1.000
_cell.length_b   1.000
_cell.length_c   1.000
_cell.angle_alpha   90.00
_cell.angle_beta   90.00
_cell.angle_gamma   90.00
#
_symmetry.space_group_name_H-M   'P 1'
#
loop_
_entity.id
_entity.type
_entity.pdbx_description
1 polymer ?
#
loop_
_entity_poly.entity_id
_entity_poly.type
_entity_poly.pdbx_seq_one_letter_code
_entity_poly.pdbx_strand_id
1 'polypeptide(L)'
;MGLYVHSLNNIPKSENRDYLIYLLDYGWHEPLAKAINENFDKMASIAAKNRAIVIKGTELAHFENEVFSWHQINNEKGDNILPAILITNAHPSYFKENNYGYNKNKGLYKESNSGGLKLVLIPIKKFCTNTTEVISLIGRVFSDIESEKDLSDFAIAKEIKKGVGSAIVDSIILEPNISGIGFSFKKLITYFLER
;
A
#
# COMPACT_ATOMS: atom_id res chain seq x y z
N MET A 1 -11.03 1.42 9.31
CA MET A 1 -11.36 2.85 9.47
C MET A 1 -10.93 3.49 8.17
N GLY A 2 -11.68 4.46 7.66
CA GLY A 2 -11.28 5.22 6.48
C GLY A 2 -10.74 6.58 6.89
N LEU A 3 -9.60 6.98 6.32
CA LEU A 3 -9.07 8.33 6.46
C LEU A 3 -9.01 8.97 5.07
N TYR A 4 -9.74 10.07 4.91
CA TYR A 4 -9.65 10.90 3.73
C TYR A 4 -8.84 12.14 4.09
N VAL A 5 -7.63 12.25 3.54
CA VAL A 5 -6.64 13.21 4.03
C VAL A 5 -6.08 14.08 2.92
N HIS A 6 -5.91 15.36 3.23
CA HIS A 6 -5.25 16.31 2.34
C HIS A 6 -3.72 16.20 2.40
N SER A 7 -3.17 15.87 3.58
CA SER A 7 -1.73 15.71 3.79
C SER A 7 -1.44 14.63 4.83
N LEU A 8 -0.24 14.05 4.77
CA LEU A 8 0.26 13.05 5.72
C LEU A 8 0.32 13.57 7.16
N ASN A 9 0.41 14.89 7.35
CA ASN A 9 0.42 15.53 8.67
C ASN A 9 -0.91 15.35 9.42
N ASN A 10 -2.01 15.09 8.70
CA ASN A 10 -3.34 14.98 9.28
C ASN A 10 -3.69 13.56 9.71
N ILE A 11 -2.79 12.59 9.48
CA ILE A 11 -3.02 11.20 9.89
C ILE A 11 -2.65 11.08 11.37
N PRO A 12 -3.63 10.72 12.24
CA PRO A 12 -3.34 10.55 13.65
C PRO A 12 -2.41 9.36 13.85
N LYS A 13 -1.44 9.55 14.73
CA LYS A 13 -0.57 8.47 15.22
C LYS A 13 -1.44 7.53 16.06
N SER A 14 -1.87 6.44 15.45
CA SER A 14 -2.76 5.46 16.07
C SER A 14 -1.93 4.42 16.79
N GLU A 15 -2.29 4.06 18.02
CA GLU A 15 -1.84 2.81 18.63
C GLU A 15 -2.81 1.68 18.24
N ASN A 16 -2.32 0.44 18.11
CA ASN A 16 -3.09 -0.78 17.80
C ASN A 16 -3.62 -0.95 16.36
N ARG A 17 -2.75 -0.93 15.34
CA ARG A 17 -3.08 -1.35 13.97
C ARG A 17 -2.04 -2.34 13.45
N ASP A 18 -2.48 -3.31 12.66
CA ASP A 18 -1.57 -4.35 12.14
C ASP A 18 -0.88 -3.89 10.85
N TYR A 19 -1.57 -3.09 10.03
CA TYR A 19 -1.04 -2.50 8.80
C TYR A 19 -1.95 -1.36 8.29
N LEU A 20 -1.40 -0.56 7.39
CA LEU A 20 -2.03 0.57 6.72
C LEU A 20 -2.17 0.27 5.23
N ILE A 21 -3.29 0.66 4.64
CA ILE A 21 -3.60 0.48 3.23
C ILE A 21 -3.72 1.87 2.59
N TYR A 22 -2.86 2.18 1.64
CA TYR A 22 -2.86 3.43 0.89
C TYR A 22 -3.40 3.19 -0.50
N LEU A 23 -4.39 3.99 -0.88
CA LEU A 23 -4.87 4.08 -2.25
C LEU A 23 -4.05 5.15 -2.94
N LEU A 24 -3.20 4.72 -3.86
CA LEU A 24 -2.27 5.55 -4.60
C LEU A 24 -2.81 5.72 -6.02
N ASP A 25 -3.73 6.66 -6.21
CA ASP A 25 -4.35 7.00 -7.49
C ASP A 25 -3.48 7.91 -8.39
N TYR A 26 -2.52 8.66 -7.86
CA TYR A 26 -1.52 9.49 -8.56
C TYR A 26 -2.07 10.32 -9.73
N GLY A 27 -3.25 10.92 -9.55
CA GLY A 27 -3.85 11.74 -10.59
C GLY A 27 -4.46 10.94 -11.75
N TRP A 28 -4.79 9.65 -11.53
CA TRP A 28 -5.39 8.81 -12.55
C TRP A 28 -6.71 9.42 -13.04
N HIS A 29 -6.89 9.40 -14.35
CA HIS A 29 -8.07 9.97 -14.98
C HIS A 29 -9.26 9.00 -14.92
N GLU A 30 -10.44 9.56 -15.13
CA GLU A 30 -11.67 8.80 -15.33
C GLU A 30 -11.52 7.78 -16.49
N PRO A 31 -12.11 6.57 -16.37
CA PRO A 31 -13.12 6.17 -15.39
C PRO A 31 -12.60 5.38 -14.17
N LEU A 32 -11.31 5.03 -14.14
CA LEU A 32 -10.76 4.06 -13.17
C LEU A 32 -10.65 4.63 -11.75
N ALA A 33 -10.27 5.91 -11.63
CA ALA A 33 -10.21 6.60 -10.35
C ALA A 33 -11.60 6.67 -9.66
N LYS A 34 -12.68 6.92 -10.42
CA LYS A 34 -14.06 6.92 -9.89
C LYS A 34 -14.46 5.58 -9.31
N ALA A 35 -14.07 4.48 -9.94
CA ALA A 35 -14.34 3.15 -9.41
C ALA A 35 -13.70 2.94 -8.02
N ILE A 36 -12.47 3.42 -7.81
CA ILE A 36 -11.81 3.40 -6.49
C ILE A 36 -12.60 4.25 -5.49
N ASN A 37 -12.99 5.45 -5.91
CA ASN A 37 -13.67 6.44 -5.07
C ASN A 37 -15.04 5.97 -4.59
N GLU A 38 -15.85 5.45 -5.51
CA GLU A 38 -17.20 4.93 -5.22
C GLU A 38 -17.18 3.72 -4.28
N ASN A 39 -16.05 3.02 -4.19
CA ASN A 39 -15.89 1.85 -3.33
C ASN A 39 -15.17 2.16 -2.00
N PHE A 40 -14.75 3.40 -1.77
CA PHE A 40 -13.95 3.77 -0.60
C PHE A 40 -14.65 3.47 0.73
N ASP A 41 -15.93 3.80 0.85
CA ASP A 41 -16.68 3.58 2.10
C ASP A 41 -16.75 2.09 2.47
N LYS A 42 -16.90 1.22 1.46
CA LYS A 42 -16.87 -0.23 1.66
C LYS A 42 -15.49 -0.69 2.12
N MET A 43 -14.42 -0.23 1.47
CA MET A 43 -13.04 -0.53 1.85
C MET A 43 -12.74 -0.09 3.30
N ALA A 44 -13.14 1.14 3.65
CA ALA A 44 -12.97 1.73 4.97
C ALA A 44 -13.69 0.95 6.07
N SER A 45 -14.92 0.49 5.78
CA SER A 45 -15.74 -0.34 6.66
C SER A 45 -15.09 -1.69 6.94
N ILE A 46 -14.64 -2.39 5.88
CA ILE A 46 -13.93 -3.67 6.01
C ILE A 46 -12.66 -3.50 6.84
N ALA A 47 -11.82 -2.51 6.51
CA ALA A 47 -10.59 -2.27 7.26
C ALA A 47 -10.85 -1.96 8.74
N ALA A 48 -11.97 -1.30 9.08
CA ALA A 48 -12.31 -0.98 10.47
C ALA A 48 -12.53 -2.20 11.33
N LYS A 49 -13.11 -3.25 10.74
CA LYS A 49 -13.36 -4.52 11.41
C LYS A 49 -12.11 -5.40 11.51
N ASN A 50 -11.08 -5.12 10.71
CA ASN A 50 -9.89 -5.95 10.54
C ASN A 50 -8.59 -5.24 10.97
N ARG A 51 -8.66 -4.37 12.00
CA ARG A 51 -7.50 -3.66 12.59
C ARG A 51 -6.61 -2.92 11.57
N ALA A 52 -7.18 -2.52 10.44
CA ALA A 52 -6.51 -1.81 9.37
C ALA A 52 -7.11 -0.42 9.13
N ILE A 53 -6.36 0.41 8.43
CA ILE A 53 -6.82 1.75 8.01
C ILE A 53 -6.63 1.86 6.51
N VAL A 54 -7.68 2.29 5.81
CA VAL A 54 -7.59 2.68 4.40
C VAL A 54 -7.42 4.19 4.34
N ILE A 55 -6.41 4.63 3.63
CA ILE A 55 -6.03 6.04 3.51
C ILE A 55 -6.08 6.42 2.04
N LYS A 56 -6.73 7.55 1.75
CA LYS A 56 -6.79 8.14 0.41
C LYS A 56 -6.57 9.66 0.48
N GLY A 57 -5.90 10.21 -0.54
CA GLY A 57 -5.73 11.65 -0.76
C GLY A 57 -7.02 12.37 -1.16
N THR A 58 -7.31 13.54 -0.60
CA THR A 58 -8.47 14.38 -0.98
C THR A 58 -8.29 15.12 -2.30
N GLU A 59 -7.05 15.32 -2.72
CA GLU A 59 -6.67 16.02 -3.94
C GLU A 59 -5.74 15.14 -4.78
N LEU A 60 -5.87 15.25 -6.10
CA LEU A 60 -5.03 14.53 -7.05
C LEU A 60 -3.56 14.87 -6.79
N ALA A 61 -2.70 13.86 -6.67
CA ALA A 61 -1.24 13.92 -6.61
C ALA A 61 -0.59 14.61 -5.39
N HIS A 62 -1.25 15.48 -4.61
CA HIS A 62 -0.59 16.16 -3.47
C HIS A 62 -0.24 15.22 -2.32
N PHE A 63 -1.21 14.42 -1.87
CA PHE A 63 -1.01 13.39 -0.85
C PHE A 63 0.06 12.37 -1.28
N GLU A 64 0.09 12.08 -2.56
CA GLU A 64 0.80 10.93 -3.12
C GLU A 64 2.25 11.29 -3.45
N ASN A 65 2.49 12.52 -3.88
CA ASN A 65 3.82 13.11 -3.95
C ASN A 65 4.49 13.20 -2.55
N GLU A 66 3.71 13.26 -1.46
CA GLU A 66 4.23 13.17 -0.09
C GLU A 66 4.57 11.72 0.33
N VAL A 67 3.84 10.71 -0.18
CA VAL A 67 4.07 9.28 0.13
C VAL A 67 5.19 8.68 -0.73
N PHE A 68 5.34 9.10 -1.98
CA PHE A 68 6.50 8.75 -2.81
C PHE A 68 6.88 9.90 -3.74
N SER A 69 8.17 10.25 -3.76
CA SER A 69 8.79 10.99 -4.85
C SER A 69 8.54 10.23 -6.16
N TRP A 70 7.83 10.85 -7.09
CA TRP A 70 7.35 10.33 -8.40
C TRP A 70 8.41 9.57 -9.23
N HIS A 71 9.69 9.73 -8.91
CA HIS A 71 10.81 9.26 -9.70
C HIS A 71 11.17 7.80 -9.42
N GLN A 72 11.12 7.34 -8.16
CA GLN A 72 11.51 5.97 -7.80
C GLN A 72 10.81 5.47 -6.53
N ILE A 73 9.95 4.44 -6.66
CA ILE A 73 9.43 3.66 -5.54
C ILE A 73 10.37 2.48 -5.33
N ASN A 74 11.22 2.53 -4.31
CA ASN A 74 12.08 1.42 -3.91
C ASN A 74 12.79 0.69 -5.08
N ASN A 75 13.48 1.45 -5.95
CA ASN A 75 14.17 0.97 -7.16
C ASN A 75 13.26 0.64 -8.37
N GLU A 76 12.00 1.08 -8.35
CA GLU A 76 11.06 0.96 -9.47
C GLU A 76 10.59 2.34 -9.95
N LYS A 77 10.40 2.49 -11.26
CA LYS A 77 9.86 3.75 -11.80
C LYS A 77 8.40 3.89 -11.37
N GLY A 78 8.04 5.05 -10.80
CA GLY A 78 6.68 5.34 -10.32
C GLY A 78 5.61 5.03 -11.39
N ASP A 79 5.85 5.45 -12.64
CA ASP A 79 4.95 5.24 -13.78
C ASP A 79 4.60 3.77 -14.09
N ASN A 80 5.47 2.83 -13.69
CA ASN A 80 5.29 1.39 -13.93
C ASN A 80 4.45 0.72 -12.86
N ILE A 81 4.41 1.29 -11.65
CA ILE A 81 3.71 0.71 -10.49
C ILE A 81 2.39 1.43 -10.27
N LEU A 82 2.37 2.74 -10.47
CA LEU A 82 1.26 3.59 -10.10
C LEU A 82 0.24 3.69 -11.23
N PRO A 83 -1.06 3.78 -10.90
CA PRO A 83 -1.64 3.66 -9.55
C PRO A 83 -1.60 2.26 -8.94
N ALA A 84 -1.57 2.20 -7.61
CA ALA A 84 -1.39 0.98 -6.84
C ALA A 84 -2.20 0.98 -5.53
N ILE A 85 -2.43 -0.21 -4.98
CA ILE A 85 -2.75 -0.38 -3.56
C ILE A 85 -1.43 -0.68 -2.84
N LEU A 86 -1.07 0.14 -1.85
CA LEU A 86 0.07 -0.11 -0.98
C LEU A 86 -0.41 -0.59 0.38
N ILE A 87 0.13 -1.71 0.85
CA ILE A 87 -0.03 -2.20 2.22
C ILE A 87 1.33 -2.09 2.92
N THR A 88 1.37 -1.46 4.09
CA THR A 88 2.63 -1.25 4.84
C THR A 88 2.41 -1.19 6.34
N ASN A 89 3.46 -1.49 7.11
CA ASN A 89 3.52 -1.33 8.56
C ASN A 89 3.98 0.07 9.00
N ALA A 90 4.15 1.03 8.08
CA ALA A 90 4.68 2.34 8.44
C ALA A 90 3.70 3.50 8.29
N HIS A 91 3.73 4.32 9.34
CA HIS A 91 3.08 5.61 9.37
C HIS A 91 3.61 6.52 8.24
N PRO A 92 2.73 7.31 7.59
CA PRO A 92 3.11 8.05 6.41
C PRO A 92 4.18 9.13 6.62
N SER A 93 4.32 9.61 7.87
CA SER A 93 5.41 10.52 8.25
C SER A 93 6.80 9.98 7.89
N TYR A 94 6.96 8.64 7.86
CA TYR A 94 8.20 8.02 7.41
C TYR A 94 8.57 8.43 5.98
N PHE A 95 7.62 8.44 5.06
CA PHE A 95 7.90 8.72 3.65
C PHE A 95 8.26 10.19 3.45
N LYS A 96 7.54 11.09 4.13
CA LYS A 96 7.77 12.53 4.08
C LYS A 96 9.15 12.92 4.62
N GLU A 97 9.56 12.34 5.75
CA GLU A 97 10.83 12.65 6.42
C GLU A 97 12.05 12.09 5.67
N ASN A 98 11.86 11.10 4.77
CA ASN A 98 12.92 10.44 4.01
C ASN A 98 12.89 10.75 2.50
N ASN A 99 12.16 11.80 2.06
CA ASN A 99 12.08 12.23 0.66
C ASN A 99 13.43 12.63 0.01
N TYR A 100 14.53 12.68 0.77
CA TYR A 100 15.89 12.97 0.30
C TYR A 100 16.88 11.80 0.52
N GLY A 101 16.38 10.59 0.71
CA GLY A 101 17.18 9.41 1.01
C GLY A 101 17.08 9.02 2.48
N TYR A 102 17.16 7.71 2.71
CA TYR A 102 17.05 7.10 4.04
C TYR A 102 18.11 7.65 5.00
N ASN A 103 17.68 8.35 6.05
CA ASN A 103 18.58 8.81 7.11
C ASN A 103 18.30 8.05 8.40
N LYS A 104 19.17 7.07 8.71
CA LYS A 104 19.07 6.15 9.87
C LYS A 104 18.88 6.87 11.22
N ASN A 105 19.25 8.15 11.31
CA ASN A 105 19.26 8.92 12.55
C ASN A 105 18.00 9.79 12.78
N LYS A 106 17.00 9.75 11.89
CA LYS A 106 15.76 10.57 12.03
C LYS A 106 14.45 9.78 12.05
N GLY A 107 14.49 8.45 11.94
CA GLY A 107 13.29 7.63 12.02
C GLY A 107 12.74 7.54 13.44
N LEU A 108 11.79 8.41 13.79
CA LEU A 108 11.10 8.36 15.07
C LEU A 108 9.62 8.08 14.84
N TYR A 109 9.22 6.81 14.81
CA TYR A 109 7.97 6.35 15.44
C TYR A 109 8.16 4.92 15.94
N LYS A 110 7.78 4.69 17.21
CA LYS A 110 7.94 3.44 17.97
C LYS A 110 7.36 2.18 17.31
N GLU A 111 6.60 2.29 16.22
CA GLU A 111 6.03 1.16 15.47
C GLU A 111 7.07 0.34 14.70
N SER A 112 8.28 0.88 14.45
CA SER A 112 9.37 0.16 13.77
C SER A 112 10.54 -0.27 14.67
N ASN A 113 10.42 -0.10 16.00
CA ASN A 113 11.51 -0.42 16.94
C ASN A 113 11.90 -1.92 16.97
N SER A 114 11.19 -2.79 16.24
CA SER A 114 11.48 -4.21 16.13
C SER A 114 11.40 -4.78 14.72
N GLY A 115 11.11 -4.00 13.67
CA GLY A 115 10.93 -4.54 12.32
C GLY A 115 11.18 -3.47 11.26
N GLY A 116 11.98 -3.79 10.25
CA GLY A 116 12.23 -2.88 9.13
C GLY A 116 10.94 -2.40 8.46
N LEU A 117 10.98 -1.22 7.83
CA LEU A 117 9.91 -0.79 6.92
C LEU A 117 9.75 -1.83 5.81
N LYS A 118 8.51 -2.23 5.59
CA LYS A 118 8.13 -3.19 4.56
C LYS A 118 6.98 -2.64 3.72
N LEU A 119 7.01 -2.94 2.43
CA LEU A 119 5.99 -2.49 1.48
C LEU A 119 5.43 -3.68 0.71
N VAL A 120 4.12 -3.74 0.56
CA VAL A 120 3.44 -4.67 -0.37
C VAL A 120 2.65 -3.82 -1.35
N LEU A 121 2.99 -3.92 -2.64
CA LEU A 121 2.40 -3.11 -3.71
C LEU A 121 1.58 -3.99 -4.64
N ILE A 122 0.37 -3.55 -4.97
CA ILE A 122 -0.51 -4.16 -5.99
C ILE A 122 -0.73 -3.11 -7.09
N PRO A 123 0.05 -3.16 -8.20
CA PRO A 123 -0.07 -2.22 -9.31
C PRO A 123 -1.41 -2.34 -10.05
N ILE A 124 -2.35 -1.43 -9.83
CA ILE A 124 -3.68 -1.48 -10.45
C ILE A 124 -3.55 -1.27 -11.96
N LYS A 125 -2.74 -0.30 -12.39
CA LYS A 125 -2.53 0.05 -13.81
C LYS A 125 -1.99 -1.11 -14.65
N LYS A 126 -1.21 -2.00 -14.04
CA LYS A 126 -0.60 -3.13 -14.74
C LYS A 126 -1.62 -4.22 -15.09
N PHE A 127 -2.70 -4.34 -14.30
CA PHE A 127 -3.63 -5.47 -14.38
C PHE A 127 -5.07 -5.09 -14.67
N CYS A 128 -5.43 -3.80 -14.59
CA CYS A 128 -6.77 -3.32 -14.83
C CYS A 128 -6.79 -2.32 -15.99
N THR A 129 -7.63 -2.60 -16.97
CA THR A 129 -7.89 -1.80 -18.17
C THR A 129 -9.24 -1.10 -18.14
N ASN A 130 -10.16 -1.56 -17.27
CA ASN A 130 -11.51 -1.03 -17.13
C ASN A 130 -11.98 -1.01 -15.67
N THR A 131 -13.10 -0.33 -15.41
CA THR A 131 -13.65 -0.14 -14.05
C THR A 131 -14.07 -1.44 -13.39
N THR A 132 -14.62 -2.39 -14.15
CA THR A 132 -15.02 -3.70 -13.65
C THR A 132 -13.84 -4.48 -13.10
N GLU A 133 -12.69 -4.44 -13.78
CA GLU A 133 -11.46 -5.08 -13.33
C GLU A 133 -10.92 -4.43 -12.06
N VAL A 134 -10.98 -3.10 -11.95
CA VAL A 134 -10.60 -2.37 -10.72
C VAL A 134 -11.49 -2.78 -9.55
N ILE A 135 -12.81 -2.79 -9.75
CA ILE A 135 -13.77 -3.17 -8.71
C ILE A 135 -13.54 -4.63 -8.28
N SER A 136 -13.28 -5.52 -9.24
CA SER A 136 -12.98 -6.93 -8.97
C SER A 136 -11.66 -7.11 -8.21
N LEU A 137 -10.61 -6.36 -8.57
CA LEU A 137 -9.33 -6.36 -7.87
C LEU A 137 -9.51 -5.90 -6.42
N ILE A 138 -10.15 -4.75 -6.20
CA ILE A 138 -10.45 -4.22 -4.86
C ILE A 138 -11.29 -5.23 -4.07
N GLY A 139 -12.34 -5.77 -4.69
CA GLY A 139 -13.21 -6.77 -4.07
C GLY A 139 -12.45 -7.97 -3.55
N ARG A 140 -11.50 -8.51 -4.33
CA ARG A 140 -10.63 -9.62 -3.92
C ARG A 140 -9.72 -9.24 -2.76
N VAL A 141 -8.96 -8.15 -2.88
CA VAL A 141 -8.05 -7.68 -1.81
C VAL A 141 -8.79 -7.53 -0.48
N PHE A 142 -9.95 -6.87 -0.50
CA PHE A 142 -10.69 -6.59 0.72
C PHE A 142 -11.51 -7.79 1.22
N SER A 143 -11.94 -8.71 0.35
CA SER A 143 -12.55 -9.98 0.76
C SER A 143 -11.56 -10.87 1.49
N ASP A 144 -10.30 -10.92 1.01
CA ASP A 144 -9.23 -11.69 1.64
C ASP A 144 -8.86 -11.07 2.99
N ILE A 145 -8.77 -9.74 3.08
CA ILE A 145 -8.61 -9.01 4.35
C ILE A 145 -9.77 -9.31 5.31
N GLU A 146 -11.02 -9.23 4.84
CA GLU A 146 -12.20 -9.46 5.68
C GLU A 146 -12.28 -10.88 6.23
N SER A 147 -11.81 -11.85 5.44
CA SER A 147 -11.84 -13.26 5.82
C SER A 147 -10.63 -13.68 6.65
N GLU A 148 -9.69 -12.76 6.94
CA GLU A 148 -8.33 -13.07 7.43
C GLU A 148 -7.66 -14.20 6.61
N LYS A 149 -8.03 -14.30 5.34
CA LYS A 149 -7.56 -15.33 4.42
C LYS A 149 -6.31 -14.85 3.72
N ASP A 150 -5.55 -15.82 3.26
CA ASP A 150 -4.48 -15.59 2.32
C ASP A 150 -4.97 -14.76 1.13
N LEU A 151 -4.13 -13.84 0.62
CA LEU A 151 -4.30 -13.15 -0.65
C LEU A 151 -4.18 -14.18 -1.78
N SER A 152 -5.18 -15.04 -1.86
CA SER A 152 -5.20 -16.32 -2.56
C SER A 152 -5.13 -16.11 -4.07
N ASP A 153 -5.75 -15.01 -4.48
CA ASP A 153 -5.81 -14.54 -5.85
C ASP A 153 -4.61 -13.68 -6.24
N PHE A 154 -3.54 -13.66 -5.44
CA PHE A 154 -2.33 -12.88 -5.71
C PHE A 154 -1.08 -13.74 -5.62
N ALA A 155 -0.12 -13.53 -6.53
CA ALA A 155 1.19 -14.16 -6.52
C ALA A 155 2.27 -13.09 -6.40
N ILE A 156 3.45 -13.49 -5.94
CA ILE A 156 4.61 -12.59 -5.86
C ILE A 156 5.19 -12.42 -7.26
N ALA A 157 5.00 -11.23 -7.84
CA ALA A 157 5.60 -10.86 -9.12
C ALA A 157 7.08 -10.51 -8.96
N LYS A 158 7.43 -9.86 -7.83
CA LYS A 158 8.79 -9.39 -7.56
C LYS A 158 9.02 -9.22 -6.05
N GLU A 159 10.18 -9.65 -5.57
CA GLU A 159 10.71 -9.29 -4.26
C GLU A 159 11.92 -8.38 -4.43
N ILE A 160 11.98 -7.31 -3.64
CA ILE A 160 13.09 -6.37 -3.60
C ILE A 160 13.57 -6.31 -2.16
N LYS A 161 14.81 -6.73 -1.92
CA LYS A 161 15.43 -6.66 -0.61
C LYS A 161 16.16 -5.33 -0.43
N LYS A 162 16.10 -4.78 0.77
CA LYS A 162 16.85 -3.61 1.17
C LYS A 162 18.34 -3.79 0.86
N GLY A 163 18.96 -2.75 0.29
CA GLY A 163 20.38 -2.74 -0.06
C GLY A 163 20.71 -3.39 -1.41
N VAL A 164 19.72 -3.98 -2.11
CA VAL A 164 19.89 -4.43 -3.49
C VAL A 164 19.58 -3.28 -4.46
N GLY A 165 20.59 -2.80 -5.19
CA GLY A 165 20.45 -1.64 -6.06
C GLY A 165 20.24 -0.34 -5.26
N SER A 166 19.27 0.49 -5.65
CA SER A 166 18.87 1.68 -4.89
C SER A 166 17.73 1.41 -3.89
N ALA A 167 17.38 0.14 -3.64
CA ALA A 167 16.31 -0.21 -2.73
C ALA A 167 16.64 0.15 -1.28
N ILE A 168 15.81 0.99 -0.69
CA ILE A 168 15.98 1.51 0.68
C ILE A 168 15.27 0.66 1.72
N VAL A 169 14.27 -0.12 1.30
CA VAL A 169 13.37 -0.90 2.16
C VAL A 169 13.10 -2.25 1.52
N ASP A 170 12.62 -3.22 2.28
CA ASP A 170 12.12 -4.45 1.68
C ASP A 170 10.75 -4.18 1.05
N SER A 171 10.52 -4.69 -0.16
CA SER A 171 9.20 -4.62 -0.79
C SER A 171 8.84 -5.85 -1.59
N ILE A 172 7.55 -6.15 -1.64
CA ILE A 172 6.97 -7.20 -2.47
C ILE A 172 5.98 -6.53 -3.44
N ILE A 173 6.06 -6.88 -4.72
CA ILE A 173 5.06 -6.54 -5.72
C ILE A 173 4.22 -7.78 -5.96
N LEU A 174 2.92 -7.65 -5.75
CA LEU A 174 1.93 -8.69 -5.99
C LEU A 174 1.22 -8.46 -7.32
N GLU A 175 0.87 -9.56 -7.97
CA GLU A 175 0.04 -9.57 -9.17
C GLU A 175 -1.10 -10.58 -9.08
N PRO A 176 -2.24 -10.35 -9.75
CA PRO A 176 -3.32 -11.32 -9.80
C PRO A 176 -2.83 -12.69 -10.27
N ASN A 177 -3.20 -13.71 -9.53
CA ASN A 177 -2.79 -15.09 -9.73
C ASN A 177 -3.81 -15.81 -10.61
N ILE A 178 -3.35 -16.31 -11.75
CA ILE A 178 -4.15 -17.11 -12.70
C ILE A 178 -3.89 -18.62 -12.49
N SER A 179 -2.93 -18.99 -11.62
CA SER A 179 -2.38 -20.34 -11.46
C SER A 179 -2.68 -21.00 -10.10
N GLY A 180 -3.42 -20.34 -9.22
CA GLY A 180 -3.92 -20.92 -7.95
C GLY A 180 -2.91 -21.00 -6.80
N ILE A 181 -1.66 -20.55 -6.96
CA ILE A 181 -0.67 -20.42 -5.88
C ILE A 181 -0.73 -19.00 -5.26
N GLY A 182 -1.51 -18.86 -4.18
CA GLY A 182 -1.76 -17.57 -3.53
C GLY A 182 -0.67 -17.07 -2.58
N PHE A 183 -0.72 -15.78 -2.26
CA PHE A 183 0.15 -15.12 -1.30
C PHE A 183 -0.47 -15.17 0.10
N SER A 184 0.22 -15.77 1.07
CA SER A 184 -0.38 -15.95 2.39
C SER A 184 -0.47 -14.66 3.19
N PHE A 185 -1.58 -14.45 3.87
CA PHE A 185 -1.78 -13.31 4.77
C PHE A 185 -1.02 -13.52 6.07
N LYS A 186 -0.83 -14.78 6.49
CA LYS A 186 0.18 -15.12 7.51
C LYS A 186 1.58 -14.77 7.01
N LYS A 187 1.92 -15.05 5.75
CA LYS A 187 3.19 -14.57 5.18
C LYS A 187 3.26 -13.05 5.13
N LEU A 188 2.17 -12.34 4.87
CA LEU A 188 2.09 -10.87 4.91
C LEU A 188 2.37 -10.33 6.32
N ILE A 189 1.67 -10.86 7.33
CA ILE A 189 1.88 -10.50 8.73
C ILE A 189 3.29 -10.90 9.19
N THR A 190 3.71 -12.14 8.95
CA THR A 190 5.07 -12.61 9.27
C THR A 190 6.10 -11.76 8.56
N TYR A 191 5.90 -11.41 7.29
CA TYR A 191 6.74 -10.45 6.58
C TYR A 191 6.78 -9.15 7.38
N PHE A 192 5.67 -8.55 7.80
CA PHE A 192 5.70 -7.33 8.62
C PHE A 192 6.30 -7.50 10.03
N LEU A 193 6.31 -8.71 10.60
CA LEU A 193 6.84 -9.02 11.94
C LEU A 193 8.31 -9.48 11.95
N GLU A 194 8.81 -10.05 10.86
CA GLU A 194 10.19 -10.53 10.75
C GLU A 194 11.18 -9.37 10.74
N ARG A 195 12.27 -9.53 11.51
CA ARG A 195 13.31 -8.51 11.74
C ARG A 195 14.23 -8.29 10.55
#